data_AF-A0AAX6N405-F1
#
_entry.id   AF-A0AAX6N405-F1
#
_cell.length_a   1.000
_cell.length_b   1.000
_cell.length_c   1.000
_cell.angle_alpha   90.00
_cell.angle_beta   90.00
_cell.angle_gamma   90.00
#
_symmetry.space_group_name_H-M   'P 1'
#
loop_
_entity.id
_entity.type
_entity.pdbx_description
1 polymer ?
#
loop_
_entity_poly.entity_id
_entity_poly.type
_entity_poly.pdbx_seq_one_letter_code
_entity_poly.pdbx_strand_id
1 'polypeptide(L)'
;MDKRIETLKEKLPDNHKEVAVLTSHIFDALDKLTTEHRRYVDISAAAKIKPNPDEEKAFFDTIYQVKTLIMSELEKTVEDIEHKGDKNWHKNYKDGIE
;
A
#
# COMPACT_ATOMS: atom_id res chain seq x y z
N MET A 1 -3.25 -11.05 -4.11
CA MET A 1 -3.30 -9.77 -4.83
C MET A 1 -4.67 -9.12 -4.66
N ASP A 2 -4.68 -7.87 -4.22
CA ASP A 2 -5.90 -7.08 -4.01
C ASP A 2 -6.59 -6.81 -5.36
N LYS A 3 -7.90 -7.07 -5.45
CA LYS A 3 -8.71 -6.86 -6.67
C LYS A 3 -8.67 -5.42 -7.17
N ARG A 4 -8.52 -4.46 -6.25
CA ARG A 4 -8.41 -3.03 -6.57
C ARG A 4 -7.10 -2.73 -7.29
N ILE A 5 -5.99 -3.32 -6.85
CA ILE A 5 -4.67 -3.17 -7.49
C ILE A 5 -4.69 -3.74 -8.92
N GLU A 6 -5.28 -4.93 -9.13
CA GLU A 6 -5.42 -5.49 -10.49
C GLU A 6 -6.24 -4.57 -11.39
N THR A 7 -7.35 -4.01 -10.89
CA THR A 7 -8.18 -3.09 -11.67
C THR A 7 -7.39 -1.84 -12.10
N LEU A 8 -6.60 -1.28 -11.18
CA LEU A 8 -5.73 -0.13 -11.45
C LEU A 8 -4.59 -0.48 -12.41
N LYS A 9 -4.04 -1.69 -12.33
CA LYS A 9 -3.00 -2.18 -13.23
C LYS A 9 -3.47 -2.27 -14.67
N GLU A 10 -4.71 -2.71 -14.91
CA GLU A 10 -5.29 -2.79 -16.27
C GLU A 10 -5.53 -1.42 -16.91
N LYS A 11 -5.63 -0.36 -16.10
CA LYS A 11 -5.72 1.04 -16.57
C LYS A 11 -4.38 1.64 -16.97
N LEU A 12 -3.27 1.04 -16.52
CA LEU A 12 -1.93 1.53 -16.82
C LEU A 12 -1.44 1.02 -18.19
N PRO A 13 -0.75 1.88 -18.96
CA PRO A 13 0.04 1.44 -20.10
C PRO A 13 1.07 0.36 -19.71
N ASP A 14 1.44 -0.51 -20.65
CA ASP A 14 2.31 -1.66 -20.36
C ASP A 14 3.65 -1.26 -19.72
N ASN A 15 4.21 -0.11 -20.10
CA ASN A 15 5.46 0.43 -19.55
C ASN A 15 5.32 1.02 -18.13
N HIS A 16 4.12 1.03 -17.55
CA HIS A 16 3.85 1.55 -16.20
C HIS A 16 3.20 0.52 -15.26
N LYS A 17 2.84 -0.67 -15.76
CA LYS A 17 2.23 -1.75 -14.95
C LYS A 17 3.10 -2.21 -13.78
N GLU A 18 4.41 -2.02 -13.88
CA GLU A 18 5.39 -2.31 -12.83
C GLU A 18 5.09 -1.59 -11.51
N VAL A 19 4.53 -0.37 -11.55
CA VAL A 19 4.16 0.38 -10.34
C VAL A 19 3.03 -0.31 -9.58
N ALA A 20 2.03 -0.84 -10.28
CA ALA A 20 0.96 -1.62 -9.65
C ALA A 20 1.47 -2.97 -9.11
N VAL A 21 2.40 -3.62 -9.83
CA VAL A 21 3.06 -4.85 -9.35
C VAL A 21 3.86 -4.58 -8.07
N LEU A 22 4.63 -3.49 -8.03
CA LEU A 22 5.35 -3.07 -6.84
C LEU A 22 4.41 -2.85 -5.66
N THR A 23 3.29 -2.15 -5.86
CA THR A 23 2.27 -1.95 -4.82
C THR A 23 1.73 -3.28 -4.30
N SER A 24 1.50 -4.27 -5.17
CA SER A 24 1.10 -5.62 -4.73
C SER A 24 2.18 -6.27 -3.86
N HIS A 25 3.45 -6.22 -4.25
CA HIS A 25 4.53 -6.78 -3.45
C HIS A 25 4.67 -6.11 -2.08
N ILE A 26 4.44 -4.80 -1.98
CA ILE A 26 4.46 -4.10 -0.71
C ILE A 26 3.29 -4.57 0.18
N PHE A 27 2.09 -4.75 -0.38
CA PHE A 27 0.95 -5.28 0.36
C PHE A 27 1.22 -6.69 0.90
N ASP A 28 1.77 -7.57 0.06
CA ASP A 28 2.13 -8.94 0.46
C ASP A 28 3.21 -8.93 1.57
N ALA A 29 4.18 -8.00 1.50
CA ALA A 29 5.19 -7.84 2.54
C ALA A 29 4.59 -7.36 3.87
N LEU A 30 3.63 -6.43 3.84
CA LEU A 30 2.93 -5.95 5.05
C LEU A 30 2.04 -7.03 5.67
N ASP A 31 1.42 -7.89 4.85
CA ASP A 31 0.65 -9.05 5.34
C ASP A 31 1.56 -10.09 5.98
N LYS A 32 2.73 -10.33 5.39
CA LYS A 32 3.75 -11.19 6.00
C LYS A 32 4.23 -10.61 7.33
N LEU A 33 4.53 -9.32 7.40
CA LEU A 33 4.93 -8.65 8.64
C LEU A 33 3.85 -8.79 9.73
N THR A 34 2.59 -8.62 9.37
CA THR A 34 1.46 -8.82 10.28
C THR A 34 1.38 -10.26 10.81
N THR A 35 1.68 -11.24 9.96
CA THR A 35 1.71 -12.66 10.33
C THR A 35 2.85 -12.96 11.30
N GLU A 36 4.06 -12.43 11.04
CA GLU A 36 5.20 -12.60 11.94
C GLU A 36 4.99 -11.89 13.29
N HIS A 37 4.36 -10.71 13.28
CA HIS A 37 4.00 -10.00 14.52
C HIS A 37 3.07 -10.84 15.41
N ARG A 38 2.02 -11.45 14.83
CA ARG A 38 1.12 -12.34 15.58
C ARG A 38 1.86 -13.52 16.18
N ARG A 39 2.74 -14.17 15.42
CA ARG A 39 3.57 -15.28 15.92
C ARG A 39 4.45 -14.85 17.08
N TYR A 40 5.07 -13.67 16.98
CA TYR A 40 5.90 -13.12 18.03
C TYR A 40 5.09 -12.85 19.31
N VAL A 41 3.89 -12.27 19.18
CA VAL A 41 2.97 -12.04 20.31
C VAL A 41 2.54 -13.35 20.96
N ASP A 42 2.20 -14.38 20.17
CA ASP A 42 1.80 -15.69 20.68
C ASP A 42 2.94 -16.36 21.47
N ILE A 43 4.17 -16.32 20.96
CA ILE A 43 5.36 -16.84 21.63
C ILE A 43 5.61 -16.08 22.94
N SER A 44 5.49 -14.75 22.92
CA SER A 44 5.69 -13.90 24.09
C SER A 44 4.63 -14.18 25.18
N ALA A 45 3.38 -14.34 24.77
CA ALA A 45 2.28 -14.70 25.67
C ALA A 45 2.47 -16.08 26.31
N ALA A 46 2.97 -17.07 25.54
CA ALA A 46 3.34 -18.38 26.07
C ALA A 46 4.46 -18.29 27.13
N ALA A 47 5.38 -17.33 26.98
CA ALA A 47 6.39 -16.98 27.96
C ALA A 47 5.88 -16.12 29.14
N LYS A 48 4.54 -15.94 29.26
CA LYS A 48 3.85 -15.12 30.27
C LYS A 48 4.13 -13.62 30.18
N ILE A 49 4.67 -13.14 29.06
CA ILE A 49 4.79 -11.72 28.74
C ILE A 49 3.47 -11.29 28.12
N LYS A 50 2.70 -10.46 28.82
CA LYS A 50 1.40 -9.99 28.32
C LYS A 50 1.62 -8.95 27.23
N PRO A 51 0.96 -9.07 26.06
CA PRO A 51 0.99 -8.02 25.04
C PRO A 51 0.36 -6.74 25.59
N ASN A 52 0.93 -5.61 25.21
CA ASN A 52 0.39 -4.30 25.52
C ASN A 52 -0.72 -3.96 24.51
N PRO A 53 -1.99 -3.79 24.92
CA PRO A 53 -3.09 -3.52 24.00
C PRO A 53 -2.91 -2.25 23.16
N ASP A 54 -2.25 -1.22 23.73
CA ASP A 54 -2.02 0.04 23.02
C ASP A 54 -0.97 -0.11 21.93
N GLU A 55 0.08 -0.91 22.18
CA GLU A 55 1.11 -1.23 21.18
C GLU A 55 0.55 -2.09 20.05
N GLU A 56 -0.27 -3.10 20.38
CA GLU A 56 -0.96 -3.92 19.37
C GLU A 56 -1.85 -3.04 18.49
N LYS A 57 -2.67 -2.18 19.10
CA LYS A 57 -3.53 -1.26 18.36
C LYS A 57 -2.70 -0.35 17.46
N ALA A 58 -1.64 0.27 17.98
CA ALA A 58 -0.78 1.15 17.21
C ALA A 58 -0.12 0.43 16.02
N PHE A 59 0.30 -0.82 16.20
CA PHE A 59 0.87 -1.65 15.13
C PHE A 59 -0.13 -1.85 13.99
N PHE A 60 -1.32 -2.38 14.28
CA PHE A 60 -2.33 -2.65 13.25
C PHE A 60 -2.85 -1.37 12.59
N ASP A 61 -3.06 -0.30 13.37
CA ASP A 61 -3.45 1.01 12.84
C ASP A 61 -2.39 1.54 11.86
N THR A 62 -1.11 1.39 12.19
CA THR A 62 0.00 1.82 11.31
C THR A 62 0.03 1.03 10.01
N ILE A 63 -0.09 -0.30 10.06
CA ILE A 63 -0.16 -1.13 8.85
C ILE A 63 -1.31 -0.72 7.95
N TYR A 64 -2.49 -0.47 8.54
CA TYR A 64 -3.67 -0.02 7.81
C TYR A 64 -3.44 1.36 7.16
N GLN A 65 -2.90 2.32 7.90
CA GLN A 65 -2.59 3.66 7.39
C GLN A 65 -1.59 3.62 6.22
N VAL A 66 -0.53 2.82 6.34
CA VAL A 66 0.48 2.67 5.28
C VAL A 66 -0.14 2.05 4.03
N LYS A 67 -0.93 0.97 4.15
CA LYS A 67 -1.65 0.39 3.01
C LYS A 67 -2.58 1.40 2.33
N THR A 68 -3.28 2.20 3.13
CA THR A 68 -4.22 3.22 2.64
C THR A 68 -3.49 4.32 1.89
N LEU A 69 -2.38 4.80 2.43
CA LEU A 69 -1.52 5.80 1.78
C LEU A 69 -1.00 5.28 0.43
N ILE A 70 -0.38 4.10 0.42
CA ILE A 70 0.18 3.51 -0.81
C ILE A 70 -0.90 3.31 -1.88
N MET A 71 -2.09 2.83 -1.49
CA MET A 71 -3.21 2.70 -2.42
C MET A 71 -3.62 4.06 -3.00
N SER A 72 -3.75 5.08 -2.16
CA SER A 72 -4.11 6.43 -2.61
C SER A 72 -3.07 7.00 -3.58
N GLU A 73 -1.78 6.79 -3.33
CA GLU A 73 -0.73 7.27 -4.21
C GLU A 73 -0.74 6.53 -5.56
N LEU A 74 -1.03 5.21 -5.57
CA LEU A 74 -1.21 4.44 -6.81
C LEU A 74 -2.41 4.98 -7.61
N GLU A 75 -3.53 5.29 -6.95
CA GLU A 75 -4.72 5.83 -7.62
C GLU A 75 -4.45 7.17 -8.28
N LYS A 76 -3.85 8.12 -7.54
CA LYS A 76 -3.44 9.42 -8.10
C LYS A 76 -2.49 9.27 -9.28
N THR A 77 -1.58 8.30 -9.21
CA THR A 77 -0.61 8.03 -10.28
C THR A 77 -1.33 7.50 -11.53
N VAL A 78 -2.27 6.58 -11.35
CA VAL A 78 -3.09 6.05 -12.45
C VAL A 78 -3.92 7.16 -13.07
N GLU A 79 -4.56 8.01 -12.27
CA GLU A 79 -5.35 9.15 -12.75
C GLU A 79 -4.51 10.12 -13.59
N ASP A 80 -3.31 10.49 -13.11
CA ASP A 80 -2.42 11.39 -13.86
C ASP A 80 -1.92 10.77 -15.17
N ILE A 81 -1.71 9.46 -15.21
CA ILE A 81 -1.33 8.73 -16.43
C ILE A 81 -2.51 8.64 -17.40
N GLU A 82 -3.72 8.35 -16.92
CA GLU A 82 -4.94 8.26 -17.75
C GLU A 82 -5.27 9.61 -18.42
N HIS A 83 -5.01 10.72 -17.73
CA HIS A 83 -5.27 12.08 -18.24
C HIS A 83 -4.02 12.73 -18.88
N LYS A 84 -3.00 11.94 -19.22
CA LYS A 84 -1.80 12.46 -19.87
C LYS A 84 -2.15 13.09 -21.22
N GLY A 85 -1.97 14.41 -21.32
CA GLY A 85 -2.27 15.19 -22.53
C GLY A 85 -3.62 15.91 -22.48
N ASP A 86 -4.44 15.69 -21.45
CA ASP A 86 -5.61 16.52 -21.19
C ASP A 86 -5.17 17.89 -20.64
N LYS A 87 -5.55 18.96 -21.34
CA LYS A 87 -5.21 20.34 -20.99
C LYS A 87 -6.03 20.88 -19.82
N ASN A 88 -7.16 20.25 -19.51
CA ASN A 88 -8.05 20.67 -18.42
C ASN A 88 -7.85 19.82 -17.16
N TRP A 89 -6.97 18.82 -17.19
CA TRP A 89 -6.67 17.98 -16.04
C TRP A 89 -5.84 18.73 -14.99
N HIS A 90 -6.27 18.62 -13.73
CA HIS A 90 -5.51 19.12 -12.59
C HIS A 90 -4.64 17.99 -12.02
N LYS A 91 -3.34 18.01 -12.35
CA LYS A 91 -2.41 16.94 -11.96
C LYS A 91 -2.30 16.78 -10.45
N ASN A 92 -2.32 15.53 -9.99
CA ASN A 92 -2.01 15.17 -8.60
C ASN A 92 -0.52 15.40 -8.30
N TYR A 93 0.36 15.08 -9.24
CA TYR A 93 1.79 15.32 -9.15
C TYR A 93 2.24 16.31 -10.22
N LYS A 94 3.04 17.30 -9.82
CA LYS A 94 3.70 18.20 -10.78
C LYS A 94 4.68 17.38 -11.60
N ASP A 95 4.77 17.67 -12.91
CA ASP A 95 5.87 17.13 -13.71
C ASP A 95 7.19 17.56 -13.06
N GLY A 96 8.16 16.65 -13.02
CA GLY A 96 9.50 16.96 -12.52
C GLY A 96 10.04 18.20 -13.24
N ILE A 97 10.62 19.11 -12.47
CA ILE A 97 11.27 20.33 -12.99
C ILE A 97 12.39 19.90 -13.94
N GLU A 98 12.42 20.47 -15.15
CA GLU A 98 13.55 20.37 -16.11
C GLU A 98 14.84 20.98 -15.56
#